data_AF-V2XZX5-F1
#
_entry.id   AF-V2XZX5-F1
#
_cell.length_a   1.000
_cell.length_b   1.000
_cell.length_c   1.000
_cell.angle_alpha   90.00
_cell.angle_beta   90.00
_cell.angle_gamma   90.00
#
_symmetry.space_group_name_H-M   'P 1'
#
loop_
_entity.id
_entity.type
_entity.pdbx_description
1 polymer ?
#
loop_
_entity_poly.entity_id
_entity_poly.type
_entity_poly.pdbx_seq_one_letter_code
_entity_poly.pdbx_strand_id
1 'polypeptide(L)' 'MLDIIKIADEADMIVTTNSPIFLTKNGYGTMVVMSIEQYSSLTDSVEKSLDEADKYADECDVRYILHTTVG' A
#
# COMPACT_ATOMS: atom_id res chain seq x y z
N MET A 1 -16.54 -21.97 7.53
CA MET A 1 -16.86 -20.80 6.69
C MET A 1 -16.13 -19.62 7.32
N LEU A 2 -15.21 -18.95 6.61
CA LEU A 2 -14.56 -17.76 7.18
C LEU A 2 -15.62 -16.68 7.44
N ASP A 3 -15.45 -15.90 8.50
CA ASP A 3 -16.35 -14.84 8.99
C ASP A 3 -16.46 -13.63 8.03
N ILE A 4 -16.70 -13.85 6.73
CA ILE A 4 -17.00 -12.77 5.76
C ILE A 4 -18.23 -11.96 6.22
N ILE A 5 -19.17 -12.62 6.91
CA ILE A 5 -20.38 -11.99 7.45
C ILE A 5 -20.03 -10.95 8.53
N LYS A 6 -19.01 -11.17 9.38
CA LYS A 6 -18.63 -10.19 10.42
C LYS A 6 -18.05 -8.90 9.84
N ILE A 7 -17.31 -9.00 8.73
CA ILE A 7 -16.70 -7.83 8.10
C ILE A 7 -17.78 -6.87 7.56
N ALA A 8 -18.89 -7.41 7.04
CA ALA A 8 -19.99 -6.60 6.55
C ALA A 8 -20.64 -5.75 7.66
N ASP A 9 -20.80 -6.31 8.86
CA ASP A 9 -21.38 -5.60 10.01
C ASP A 9 -20.44 -4.49 10.55
N GLU A 10 -19.12 -4.67 10.40
CA GLU A 10 -18.12 -3.70 10.87
C GLU A 10 -17.70 -2.67 9.80
N ALA A 11 -18.10 -2.86 8.54
CA ALA A 11 -17.71 -2.00 7.43
C ALA A 11 -18.14 -0.54 7.64
N ASP A 12 -19.36 -0.31 8.14
CA ASP A 12 -19.84 1.03 8.48
C ASP A 12 -19.00 1.70 9.57
N MET A 13 -18.50 0.91 10.54
CA MET A 13 -17.59 1.44 11.57
C MET A 13 -16.23 1.82 11.00
N ILE A 14 -15.67 1.03 10.07
CA ILE A 14 -14.40 1.34 9.41
C ILE A 14 -14.50 2.69 8.68
N VAL A 15 -15.59 2.91 7.96
CA VAL A 15 -15.82 4.15 7.20
C VAL A 15 -16.06 5.34 8.14
N THR A 16 -16.87 5.19 9.18
CA THR A 16 -17.22 6.30 10.09
C THR A 16 -16.10 6.68 11.04
N THR A 17 -15.36 5.71 11.57
CA THR A 17 -14.24 5.96 12.49
C THR A 17 -12.96 6.30 11.76
N ASN A 18 -12.92 6.07 10.45
CA ASN A 18 -11.72 6.18 9.63
C ASN A 18 -10.53 5.50 10.33
N SER A 19 -10.74 4.25 10.79
CA SER A 19 -9.74 3.46 11.51
C SER A 19 -9.71 2.01 10.98
N PRO A 20 -8.52 1.44 10.71
CA PRO A 20 -8.41 0.07 10.24
C PRO A 20 -8.75 -0.95 11.33
N ILE A 21 -9.31 -2.09 10.92
CA ILE A 21 -9.52 -3.25 11.80
C ILE A 21 -8.54 -4.38 11.45
N PHE A 22 -8.20 -5.17 12.47
CA PHE A 22 -7.26 -6.28 12.36
C PHE A 22 -7.97 -7.59 12.62
N LEU A 23 -7.90 -8.51 11.66
CA LEU A 23 -8.54 -9.81 11.71
C LEU A 23 -7.47 -10.90 11.79
N THR A 24 -7.54 -11.74 12.82
CA THR A 24 -6.65 -12.89 13.00
C THR A 24 -7.47 -14.17 12.98
N LYS A 25 -7.16 -15.09 12.07
CA LYS A 25 -7.84 -16.38 12.01
C LYS A 25 -7.03 -17.45 12.73
N ASN A 26 -7.55 -17.97 13.85
CA ASN A 26 -6.98 -19.11 14.57
C ASN A 26 -5.47 -18.97 14.89
N GLY A 27 -4.99 -17.75 15.11
CA GLY A 27 -3.57 -17.45 15.38
C GLY A 27 -2.64 -17.49 14.16
N TYR A 28 -3.16 -17.71 12.94
CA TYR A 28 -2.37 -17.76 11.71
C TYR A 28 -2.75 -16.62 10.77
N GLY A 29 -1.80 -15.70 10.57
CA GLY A 29 -1.96 -14.56 9.66
C GLY A 29 -2.84 -13.46 10.24
N THR A 30 -2.47 -12.23 9.93
CA THR A 30 -3.24 -11.03 10.25
C THR A 30 -3.68 -10.41 8.94
N MET A 31 -4.97 -10.18 8.79
CA MET A 31 -5.54 -9.36 7.71
C MET A 31 -5.87 -7.99 8.29
N VAL A 32 -5.57 -6.93 7.53
CA VAL A 32 -5.96 -5.56 7.87
C VAL A 32 -7.05 -5.15 6.89
N VAL A 33 -8.17 -4.65 7.41
CA VAL A 33 -9.28 -4.13 6.60
C VAL A 33 -9.43 -2.64 6.89
N MET A 34 -9.52 -1.84 5.83
CA MET A 34 -9.65 -0.38 5.88
C MET A 34 -10.44 0.12 4.68
N SER A 35 -10.87 1.38 4.71
CA SER A 35 -11.52 1.98 3.55
C SER A 35 -10.50 2.19 2.42
N ILE A 36 -11.00 2.26 1.17
CA ILE A 36 -10.14 2.58 0.02
C ILE A 36 -9.50 3.96 0.16
N GLU A 37 -10.26 4.92 0.68
CA GLU A 37 -9.79 6.29 0.87
C GLU A 37 -8.60 6.37 1.84
N GLN A 38 -8.65 5.56 2.92
CA GLN A 38 -7.51 5.41 3.82
C GLN A 38 -6.30 4.77 3.14
N TYR A 39 -6.53 3.69 2.40
CA TYR A 39 -5.45 3.01 1.68
C TYR A 39 -4.76 3.95 0.68
N SER A 40 -5.55 4.70 -0.11
CA SER A 40 -5.04 5.73 -1.00
C SER A 40 -4.22 6.76 -0.24
N SER A 41 -4.72 7.32 0.87
CA SER A 41 -3.97 8.31 1.65
C SER A 41 -2.59 7.82 2.14
N LEU A 42 -2.42 6.51 2.35
CA LEU A 42 -1.15 5.89 2.75
C LEU A 42 -0.21 5.63 1.56
N THR A 43 -0.74 5.47 0.36
CA THR A 43 0.00 5.03 -0.83
C THR A 43 0.25 6.14 -1.84
N ASP A 44 -0.63 7.13 -1.92
CA ASP A 44 -0.60 8.25 -2.88
C ASP A 44 0.77 8.95 -2.95
N SER A 45 1.41 9.20 -1.80
CA SER A 45 2.72 9.87 -1.79
C SER A 45 3.84 9.03 -2.39
N VAL A 46 3.78 7.71 -2.17
CA VAL A 46 4.76 6.77 -2.70
C VAL A 46 4.52 6.61 -4.20
N GLU A 47 3.28 6.40 -4.63
CA GLU A 47 2.92 6.31 -6.04
C GLU A 47 3.35 7.56 -6.81
N LYS A 48 3.07 8.76 -6.27
CA LYS A 48 3.52 10.01 -6.88
C LYS A 48 5.04 10.10 -7.00
N SER A 49 5.78 9.61 -5.99
CA SER A 49 7.25 9.61 -6.03
C SER A 49 7.80 8.64 -7.07
N LEU A 50 7.12 7.51 -7.28
CA LEU A 50 7.44 6.54 -8.33
C LEU A 50 7.14 7.13 -9.71
N ASP A 51 5.99 7.80 -9.89
CA ASP A 51 5.65 8.49 -11.15
C ASP A 51 6.69 9.56 -11.51
N GLU A 52 7.15 10.34 -10.53
CA GLU A 52 8.20 11.34 -10.72
C GLU A 52 9.55 10.70 -11.11
N ALA A 53 9.89 9.56 -10.50
CA ALA A 53 11.10 8.82 -10.82
C ALA A 53 11.05 8.21 -12.23
N ASP A 54 9.91 7.65 -12.63
CA ASP A 54 9.70 7.09 -13.98
C ASP A 54 9.77 8.20 -15.03
N LYS A 55 9.09 9.33 -14.79
CA LYS A 55 9.20 10.51 -15.67
C LYS A 55 10.65 10.99 -15.81
N TYR A 56 11.38 11.06 -14.69
CA TYR A 56 12.78 11.45 -14.73
C TYR A 56 13.63 10.44 -15.50
N ALA A 57 13.40 9.14 -15.35
CA ALA A 57 14.12 8.09 -16.07
C ALA A 57 13.85 8.15 -17.59
N ASP A 58 12.62 8.48 -17.99
CA ASP A 58 12.24 8.63 -19.41
C ASP A 58 12.82 9.90 -20.04
N GLU A 59 12.88 11.01 -19.29
CA GLU A 59 13.39 12.30 -19.77
C GLU A 59 14.92 12.42 -19.67
N CYS A 60 15.56 11.64 -18.78
CA CYS A 60 17.00 11.71 -18.53
C CYS A 60 17.78 10.70 -19.38
N ASP A 61 18.46 11.20 -20.41
CA ASP A 61 19.34 10.40 -21.28
C ASP A 61 20.68 10.01 -20.61
N VAL A 62 20.88 10.38 -19.34
CA VAL A 62 22.10 10.09 -18.56
C VAL A 62 21.94 8.77 -17.83
N ARG A 63 22.41 7.68 -18.45
CA ARG A 63 22.58 6.40 -17.76
C ARG A 63 23.86 6.41 -16.92
N TYR A 64 23.70 6.36 -15.59
CA TYR A 64 24.83 6.08 -14.70
C TYR A 64 25.23 4.62 -14.82
N ILE A 65 26.33 4.36 -15.53
CA ILE A 65 27.00 3.07 -15.52
C ILE A 65 27.88 3.03 -14.27
N LEU A 66 27.67 2.04 -13.39
CA LEU A 66 28.61 1.76 -12.30
C LEU A 66 29.98 1.44 -12.92
N HIS A 67 30.92 2.38 -12.85
CA HIS A 67 32.32 2.12 -13.18
C HIS A 67 32.88 1.23 -12.08
N THR A 68 32.77 -0.10 -12.24
CA THR A 68 33.59 -1.01 -11.47
C THR A 68 35.03 -0.83 -11.97
N THR A 69 35.82 -0.07 -11.23
CA THR A 69 37.27 -0.12 -11.40
C THR A 69 37.70 -1.50 -10.88
N VAL A 70 37.80 -2.47 -11.78
CA VAL A 70 38.58 -3.68 -11.51
C VAL A 70 40.05 -3.25 -11.43
N GLY A 71 40.53 -3.11 -10.19
CA GLY A 71 41.95 -3.00 -9.86
C GLY A 71 42.58 -4.37 -9.71
#